data_AF-A0A7S0GPF6-F1
#
_entry.id   AF-A0A7S0GPF6-F1
#
_cell.length_a   1.000
_cell.length_b   1.000
_cell.length_c   1.000
_cell.angle_alpha   90.00
_cell.angle_beta   90.00
_cell.angle_gamma   90.00
#
_symmetry.space_group_name_H-M   'P 1'
#
loop_
_entity.id
_entity.type
_entity.pdbx_description
1 polymer ?
#
loop_
_entity_poly.entity_id
_entity_poly.type
_entity_poly.pdbx_seq_one_letter_code
_entity_poly.pdbx_strand_id
1 'polypeptide(L)'
;GIVHGHGGYVSGVLETMRSVFECVAGEGGDGVAGGILTVGSSGWITGQSYMLMGPLLAATRSVLMLGSPVFPSPLRAFETIEKEKITVFKSGSAVVRQLMTDPANAKRLDAVRKRTESHLRVATFCAEPVSAEVHAYAQSHVTKNFINSYWATEHGAMVFSRDVSKTIAATKFEPDTKTYPLPWVRCLINDQSDVVLAAPYPSLALTVFGDAARCGDGVLNAKVPWRGDLRKFEASYWPKGAGGFVQGDVARKHAPDGNADGNAKTKTKTNAKRAGPRNAPTASVLPGYTFHGRSDEVINVNGNRVGTEQIERCLWDVRVGAWRVRDCAVVGAPDFVKGDAPVAFVAFRKDTALLSAPEPSNGAAPKRRRGGRGSTAPERNEGAAERNVSPDAIDVAAFKAAAAAAVTARVGAYAAPDHVFVVEALPKTITNKTSRKTLQLLLAGESASDASLVRRETLPPIAAMVSEWRKTGATTNARLDLAKYWDEYTFSHHVVQGRPIVPGAGWLCMLAAETDSRKLADVAFMRGVHSADADVRVTKRRKALQATVGDEVVLRAVVAAGAA
;
A
#
# COMPACT_ATOMS: atom_id res chain seq x y z
N GLY A 1 3.31 -16.95 15.69
CA GLY A 1 1.95 -16.54 16.06
C GLY A 1 2.04 -15.54 17.20
N ILE A 2 1.39 -14.40 17.09
CA ILE A 2 1.43 -13.35 18.11
C ILE A 2 0.67 -13.80 19.38
N VAL A 3 1.16 -13.44 20.56
CA VAL A 3 0.55 -13.77 21.86
C VAL A 3 -0.04 -12.52 22.50
N HIS A 4 -1.32 -12.58 22.84
CA HIS A 4 -2.06 -11.55 23.58
C HIS A 4 -2.40 -12.04 24.98
N GLY A 5 -2.15 -11.22 26.00
CA GLY A 5 -2.50 -11.54 27.39
C GLY A 5 -3.93 -11.13 27.73
N HIS A 6 -4.65 -11.94 28.53
CA HIS A 6 -6.07 -11.70 28.84
C HIS A 6 -6.35 -10.26 29.35
N GLY A 7 -5.71 -9.84 30.44
CA GLY A 7 -6.03 -8.57 31.11
C GLY A 7 -5.80 -7.33 30.25
N GLY A 8 -4.65 -7.25 29.56
CA GLY A 8 -4.28 -6.10 28.74
C GLY A 8 -5.04 -6.04 27.41
N TYR A 9 -5.19 -7.18 26.72
CA TYR A 9 -5.93 -7.27 25.47
C TYR A 9 -7.42 -6.92 25.65
N VAL A 10 -8.07 -7.53 26.65
CA VAL A 10 -9.49 -7.31 26.94
C VAL A 10 -9.78 -5.85 27.29
N SER A 11 -8.96 -5.25 28.18
CA SER A 11 -9.16 -3.86 28.60
C SER A 11 -8.97 -2.88 27.44
N GLY A 12 -7.94 -3.05 26.60
CA GLY A 12 -7.73 -2.18 25.43
C GLY A 12 -8.84 -2.32 24.39
N VAL A 13 -9.29 -3.54 24.09
CA VAL A 13 -10.41 -3.75 23.15
C VAL A 13 -11.69 -3.10 23.68
N LEU A 14 -12.06 -3.31 24.95
CA LEU A 14 -13.23 -2.68 25.57
C LEU A 14 -13.14 -1.15 25.54
N GLU A 15 -11.98 -0.60 25.88
CA GLU A 15 -11.78 0.85 25.87
C GLU A 15 -11.96 1.44 24.46
N THR A 16 -11.50 0.76 23.42
CA THR A 16 -11.75 1.21 22.03
C THR A 16 -13.22 1.10 21.62
N MET A 17 -13.98 0.11 22.10
CA MET A 17 -15.43 0.05 21.86
C MET A 17 -16.13 1.27 22.47
N ARG A 18 -15.72 1.69 23.67
CA ARG A 18 -16.30 2.84 24.37
C ARG A 18 -15.86 4.18 23.82
N SER A 19 -14.57 4.37 23.56
CA SER A 19 -14.03 5.67 23.14
C SER A 19 -14.22 5.91 21.64
N VAL A 20 -13.88 4.93 20.78
CA VAL A 20 -13.94 5.10 19.33
C VAL A 20 -15.38 5.01 18.83
N PHE A 21 -16.10 3.96 19.23
CA PHE A 21 -17.46 3.70 18.75
C PHE A 21 -18.55 4.24 19.66
N GLU A 22 -18.24 4.74 20.87
CA GLU A 22 -19.24 5.17 21.86
C GLU A 22 -20.32 4.12 22.08
N CYS A 23 -19.91 2.84 22.09
CA CYS A 23 -20.83 1.75 22.37
C CYS A 23 -21.31 1.82 23.82
N VAL A 24 -22.62 1.57 24.00
CA VAL A 24 -23.26 1.53 25.32
C VAL A 24 -23.69 0.10 25.64
N ALA A 25 -23.65 -0.26 26.92
CA ALA A 25 -24.09 -1.57 27.37
C ALA A 25 -25.59 -1.75 27.06
N GLY A 26 -25.95 -2.91 26.51
CA GLY A 26 -27.30 -3.23 26.05
C GLY A 26 -27.61 -2.79 24.62
N GLU A 27 -26.70 -2.11 23.92
CA GLU A 27 -26.88 -1.71 22.52
C GLU A 27 -27.11 -2.95 21.63
N GLY A 28 -28.33 -3.07 21.08
CA GLY A 28 -28.76 -4.21 20.28
C GLY A 28 -29.21 -5.46 21.06
N GLY A 29 -29.27 -5.42 22.40
CA GLY A 29 -29.78 -6.53 23.22
C GLY A 29 -31.31 -6.52 23.35
N ASP A 30 -31.93 -7.68 23.61
CA ASP A 30 -33.34 -7.89 24.00
C ASP A 30 -34.36 -6.87 23.45
N GLY A 31 -34.62 -6.93 22.14
CA GLY A 31 -35.64 -6.10 21.48
C GLY A 31 -35.20 -4.67 21.17
N VAL A 32 -33.99 -4.25 21.57
CA VAL A 32 -33.40 -2.97 21.22
C VAL A 32 -32.73 -3.07 19.85
N ALA A 33 -33.05 -2.13 18.96
CA ALA A 33 -32.36 -1.96 17.69
C ALA A 33 -30.91 -1.51 17.92
N GLY A 34 -29.94 -2.15 17.27
CA GLY A 34 -28.55 -1.74 17.37
C GLY A 34 -27.56 -2.90 17.31
N GLY A 35 -26.30 -2.54 17.51
CA GLY A 35 -25.19 -3.48 17.55
C GLY A 35 -24.15 -3.18 16.47
N ILE A 36 -23.16 -4.06 16.40
CA ILE A 36 -22.02 -3.92 15.50
C ILE A 36 -22.01 -5.02 14.44
N LEU A 37 -21.81 -4.61 13.19
CA LEU A 37 -21.48 -5.49 12.09
C LEU A 37 -20.01 -5.29 11.74
N THR A 38 -19.19 -6.28 12.07
CA THR A 38 -17.77 -6.32 11.70
C THR A 38 -17.58 -7.29 10.54
N VAL A 39 -17.16 -6.77 9.39
CA VAL A 39 -16.78 -7.58 8.23
C VAL A 39 -15.37 -8.12 8.45
N GLY A 40 -15.26 -9.44 8.51
CA GLY A 40 -13.99 -10.14 8.71
C GLY A 40 -14.23 -11.63 8.96
N SER A 41 -13.24 -12.29 9.55
CA SER A 41 -13.32 -13.67 10.03
C SER A 41 -12.70 -13.76 11.43
N SER A 42 -13.15 -14.71 12.25
CA SER A 42 -12.51 -15.03 13.53
C SER A 42 -11.04 -15.47 13.37
N GLY A 43 -10.62 -15.89 12.18
CA GLY A 43 -9.20 -16.14 11.89
C GLY A 43 -8.34 -14.87 11.85
N TRP A 44 -8.92 -13.67 11.87
CA TRP A 44 -8.22 -12.40 11.83
C TRP A 44 -8.36 -11.66 13.15
N ILE A 45 -7.38 -10.80 13.46
CA ILE A 45 -7.46 -9.94 14.65
C ILE A 45 -8.71 -9.06 14.64
N THR A 46 -9.18 -8.61 13.47
CA THR A 46 -10.44 -7.86 13.35
C THR A 46 -11.64 -8.67 13.85
N GLY A 47 -11.69 -9.97 13.55
CA GLY A 47 -12.73 -10.84 14.06
C GLY A 47 -12.59 -11.09 15.57
N GLN A 48 -11.37 -11.42 16.02
CA GLN A 48 -11.11 -11.64 17.44
C GLN A 48 -11.47 -10.42 18.29
N SER A 49 -10.98 -9.22 17.93
CA SER A 49 -11.17 -8.00 18.70
C SER A 49 -12.55 -7.37 18.54
N TYR A 50 -13.10 -7.27 17.32
CA TYR A 50 -14.28 -6.43 17.06
C TYR A 50 -15.50 -7.18 16.52
N MET A 51 -15.37 -8.46 16.17
CA MET A 51 -16.54 -9.32 15.88
C MET A 51 -16.95 -10.10 17.11
N LEU A 52 -16.00 -10.54 17.94
CA LEU A 52 -16.26 -11.38 19.10
C LEU A 52 -16.03 -10.65 20.43
N MET A 53 -14.76 -10.36 20.78
CA MET A 53 -14.42 -9.92 22.14
C MET A 53 -15.00 -8.55 22.49
N GLY A 54 -14.78 -7.54 21.67
CA GLY A 54 -15.24 -6.17 21.93
C GLY A 54 -16.75 -6.06 22.17
N PRO A 55 -17.60 -6.60 21.28
CA PRO A 55 -19.04 -6.61 21.50
C PRO A 55 -19.44 -7.33 22.79
N LEU A 56 -18.87 -8.51 23.07
CA LEU A 56 -19.17 -9.25 24.30
C LEU A 56 -18.76 -8.48 25.57
N LEU A 57 -17.57 -7.87 25.56
CA LEU A 57 -17.06 -7.07 26.67
C LEU A 57 -17.84 -5.78 26.88
N ALA A 58 -18.30 -5.15 25.80
CA ALA A 58 -19.08 -3.92 25.85
C ALA A 58 -20.57 -4.17 26.11
N ALA A 59 -21.01 -5.44 26.20
CA ALA A 59 -22.42 -5.84 26.23
C ALA A 59 -23.22 -5.27 25.04
N THR A 60 -22.61 -5.30 23.85
CA THR A 60 -23.19 -4.86 22.58
C THR A 60 -23.43 -6.08 21.68
N ARG A 61 -24.58 -6.12 21.00
CA ARG A 61 -24.90 -7.18 20.04
C ARG A 61 -23.91 -7.18 18.88
N SER A 62 -23.33 -8.33 18.59
CA SER A 62 -22.56 -8.57 17.35
C SER A 62 -23.41 -9.31 16.33
N VAL A 63 -23.40 -8.84 15.08
CA VAL A 63 -24.02 -9.55 13.96
C VAL A 63 -22.94 -10.27 13.15
N LEU A 64 -23.01 -11.59 13.13
CA LEU A 64 -22.06 -12.45 12.45
C LEU A 64 -22.54 -12.73 11.01
N MET A 65 -21.86 -12.11 10.04
CA MET A 65 -22.12 -12.38 8.63
C MET A 65 -21.29 -13.57 8.14
N LEU A 66 -21.95 -14.68 7.84
CA LEU A 66 -21.31 -15.83 7.19
C LEU A 66 -21.17 -15.60 5.68
N GLY A 67 -20.02 -15.93 5.11
CA GLY A 67 -19.73 -15.75 3.68
C GLY A 67 -19.37 -14.32 3.28
N SER A 68 -19.26 -14.08 1.98
CA SER A 68 -18.74 -12.81 1.44
C SER A 68 -19.67 -11.62 1.71
N PRO A 69 -19.15 -10.45 2.14
CA PRO A 69 -19.96 -9.24 2.38
C PRO A 69 -20.60 -8.65 1.12
N VAL A 70 -20.24 -9.17 -0.06
CA VAL A 70 -20.64 -8.67 -1.39
C VAL A 70 -21.28 -9.75 -2.28
N PHE A 71 -21.60 -10.94 -1.73
CA PHE A 71 -22.28 -12.00 -2.45
C PHE A 71 -23.60 -12.35 -1.76
N PRO A 72 -24.75 -12.48 -2.49
CA PRO A 72 -24.88 -12.50 -3.96
C PRO A 72 -24.91 -11.11 -4.61
N SER A 73 -24.92 -10.04 -3.81
CA SER A 73 -25.00 -8.65 -4.26
C SER A 73 -23.92 -7.82 -3.56
N PRO A 74 -23.25 -6.88 -4.26
CA PRO A 74 -22.32 -5.92 -3.65
C PRO A 74 -22.90 -5.13 -2.47
N LEU A 75 -24.23 -5.03 -2.39
CA LEU A 75 -24.94 -4.33 -1.32
C LEU A 75 -25.18 -5.17 -0.06
N ARG A 76 -24.86 -6.47 -0.04
CA ARG A 76 -25.27 -7.37 1.05
C ARG A 76 -24.91 -6.86 2.45
N ALA A 77 -23.70 -6.34 2.65
CA ALA A 77 -23.29 -5.76 3.93
C ALA A 77 -24.23 -4.61 4.37
N PHE A 78 -24.64 -3.76 3.45
CA PHE A 78 -25.46 -2.58 3.70
C PHE A 78 -26.95 -2.94 3.86
N GLU A 79 -27.46 -3.89 3.06
CA GLU A 79 -28.78 -4.47 3.26
C GLU A 79 -28.89 -5.15 4.64
N THR A 80 -27.79 -5.73 5.13
CA THR A 80 -27.71 -6.28 6.50
C THR A 80 -27.72 -5.19 7.56
N ILE A 81 -27.04 -4.06 7.33
CA ILE A 81 -27.09 -2.89 8.23
C ILE A 81 -28.53 -2.43 8.41
N GLU A 82 -29.29 -2.32 7.33
CA GLU A 82 -30.70 -1.95 7.35
C GLU A 82 -31.54 -2.98 8.09
N LYS A 83 -31.48 -4.25 7.66
CA LYS A 83 -32.30 -5.34 8.20
C LYS A 83 -32.09 -5.51 9.71
N GLU A 84 -30.83 -5.50 10.15
CA GLU A 84 -30.46 -5.79 11.53
C GLU A 84 -30.37 -4.54 12.41
N LYS A 85 -30.68 -3.36 11.83
CA LYS A 85 -30.64 -2.04 12.47
C LYS A 85 -29.28 -1.74 13.13
N ILE A 86 -28.20 -2.01 12.41
CA ILE A 86 -26.82 -1.87 12.90
C ILE A 86 -26.51 -0.39 13.18
N THR A 87 -25.83 -0.14 14.31
CA THR A 87 -25.40 1.21 14.74
C THR A 87 -23.92 1.45 14.51
N VAL A 88 -23.11 0.39 14.49
CA VAL A 88 -21.66 0.44 14.25
C VAL A 88 -21.28 -0.49 13.10
N PHE A 89 -20.68 0.04 12.04
CA PHE A 89 -20.18 -0.77 10.93
C PHE A 89 -18.66 -0.73 10.85
N LYS A 90 -18.01 -1.89 10.80
CA LYS A 90 -16.54 -1.99 10.64
C LYS A 90 -16.21 -2.85 9.43
N SER A 91 -15.43 -2.31 8.49
CA SER A 91 -15.10 -3.04 7.27
C SER A 91 -13.78 -2.61 6.63
N GLY A 92 -13.23 -3.47 5.77
CA GLY A 92 -12.12 -3.11 4.90
C GLY A 92 -12.57 -2.24 3.73
N SER A 93 -11.67 -1.40 3.22
CA SER A 93 -11.98 -0.49 2.12
C SER A 93 -12.32 -1.22 0.80
N ALA A 94 -11.85 -2.46 0.64
CA ALA A 94 -12.20 -3.34 -0.48
C ALA A 94 -13.71 -3.55 -0.65
N VAL A 95 -14.50 -3.57 0.43
CA VAL A 95 -15.96 -3.72 0.35
C VAL A 95 -16.59 -2.50 -0.33
N VAL A 96 -16.10 -1.30 0.00
CA VAL A 96 -16.56 -0.05 -0.63
C VAL A 96 -16.06 0.04 -2.06
N ARG A 97 -14.81 -0.33 -2.34
CA ARG A 97 -14.29 -0.38 -3.72
C ARG A 97 -15.12 -1.30 -4.63
N GLN A 98 -15.59 -2.43 -4.11
CA GLN A 98 -16.45 -3.33 -4.89
C GLN A 98 -17.77 -2.64 -5.30
N LEU A 99 -18.37 -1.82 -4.43
CA LEU A 99 -19.56 -1.04 -4.80
C LEU A 99 -19.26 -0.04 -5.92
N MET A 100 -18.12 0.63 -5.84
CA MET A 100 -17.68 1.64 -6.81
C MET A 100 -17.40 1.07 -8.21
N THR A 101 -17.35 -0.27 -8.36
CA THR A 101 -17.13 -0.90 -9.66
C THR A 101 -18.27 -0.67 -10.64
N ASP A 102 -19.49 -0.48 -10.16
CA ASP A 102 -20.68 -0.20 -10.97
C ASP A 102 -21.39 1.06 -10.44
N PRO A 103 -21.46 2.15 -11.22
CA PRO A 103 -22.15 3.38 -10.84
C PRO A 103 -23.61 3.18 -10.42
N ALA A 104 -24.31 2.15 -10.92
CA ALA A 104 -25.69 1.87 -10.54
C ALA A 104 -25.83 1.50 -9.04
N ASN A 105 -24.75 1.01 -8.42
CA ASN A 105 -24.75 0.69 -6.99
C ASN A 105 -24.89 1.94 -6.11
N ALA A 106 -24.41 3.11 -6.55
CA ALA A 106 -24.49 4.34 -5.77
C ALA A 106 -25.95 4.70 -5.46
N LYS A 107 -26.82 4.68 -6.47
CA LYS A 107 -28.26 4.96 -6.31
C LYS A 107 -28.95 3.93 -5.40
N ARG A 108 -28.59 2.65 -5.51
CA ARG A 108 -29.14 1.58 -4.67
C ARG A 108 -28.67 1.74 -3.21
N LEU A 109 -27.41 2.12 -3.02
CA LEU A 109 -26.81 2.35 -1.71
C LEU A 109 -27.39 3.61 -1.05
N ASP A 110 -27.66 4.68 -1.81
CA ASP A 110 -28.38 5.86 -1.31
C ASP A 110 -29.78 5.52 -0.79
N ALA A 111 -30.48 4.59 -1.45
CA ALA A 111 -31.77 4.12 -0.98
C ALA A 111 -31.64 3.42 0.37
N VAL A 112 -30.62 2.56 0.55
CA VAL A 112 -30.30 1.93 1.84
C VAL A 112 -29.95 2.98 2.88
N ARG A 113 -29.06 3.93 2.56
CA ARG A 113 -28.62 5.00 3.46
C ARG A 113 -29.79 5.81 4.02
N LYS A 114 -30.78 6.18 3.21
CA LYS A 114 -31.99 6.89 3.66
C LYS A 114 -32.77 6.11 4.73
N ARG A 115 -32.70 4.78 4.71
CA ARG A 115 -33.38 3.93 5.70
C ARG A 115 -32.50 3.67 6.93
N THR A 116 -31.18 3.81 6.79
CA THR A 116 -30.22 3.56 7.87
C THR A 116 -29.73 4.81 8.60
N GLU A 117 -29.93 6.01 8.05
CA GLU A 117 -29.37 7.25 8.61
C GLU A 117 -29.87 7.58 10.02
N SER A 118 -31.01 7.03 10.42
CA SER A 118 -31.58 7.17 11.76
C SER A 118 -30.88 6.32 12.82
N HIS A 119 -30.13 5.28 12.42
CA HIS A 119 -29.52 4.34 13.36
C HIS A 119 -28.03 4.06 13.12
N LEU A 120 -27.51 4.09 11.88
CA LEU A 120 -26.09 3.88 11.61
C LEU A 120 -25.26 5.10 12.06
N ARG A 121 -24.82 5.05 13.32
CA ARG A 121 -24.17 6.15 14.03
C ARG A 121 -22.72 6.36 13.58
N VAL A 122 -21.98 5.28 13.33
CA VAL A 122 -20.58 5.35 12.90
C VAL A 122 -20.23 4.15 12.03
N ALA A 123 -19.40 4.40 11.02
CA ALA A 123 -18.74 3.35 10.25
C ALA A 123 -17.23 3.57 10.29
N THR A 124 -16.43 2.53 10.16
CA THR A 124 -14.97 2.67 10.13
C THR A 124 -14.32 1.77 9.08
N PHE A 125 -13.32 2.32 8.39
CA PHE A 125 -12.38 1.55 7.60
C PHE A 125 -11.35 0.84 8.50
N CYS A 126 -10.89 -0.32 8.07
CA CYS A 126 -9.76 -1.01 8.67
C CYS A 126 -8.97 -1.85 7.65
N ALA A 127 -7.91 -2.48 8.13
CA ALA A 127 -7.11 -3.52 7.46
C ALA A 127 -6.18 -3.08 6.32
N GLU A 128 -6.40 -1.93 5.70
CA GLU A 128 -5.57 -1.42 4.60
C GLU A 128 -5.65 0.11 4.49
N PRO A 129 -4.69 0.77 3.82
CA PRO A 129 -4.80 2.18 3.47
C PRO A 129 -6.07 2.45 2.66
N VAL A 130 -6.71 3.58 2.93
CA VAL A 130 -7.92 4.03 2.23
C VAL A 130 -7.58 5.28 1.42
N SER A 131 -8.09 5.38 0.19
CA SER A 131 -7.95 6.59 -0.62
C SER A 131 -9.04 7.61 -0.26
N ALA A 132 -8.79 8.90 -0.55
CA ALA A 132 -9.78 9.94 -0.25
C ALA A 132 -11.06 9.78 -1.08
N GLU A 133 -10.99 9.22 -2.29
CA GLU A 133 -12.17 8.93 -3.13
C GLU A 133 -13.03 7.83 -2.51
N VAL A 134 -12.42 6.75 -2.03
CA VAL A 134 -13.14 5.67 -1.35
C VAL A 134 -13.78 6.18 -0.06
N HIS A 135 -13.06 7.04 0.67
CA HIS A 135 -13.57 7.67 1.88
C HIS A 135 -14.74 8.63 1.58
N ALA A 136 -14.61 9.48 0.58
CA ALA A 136 -15.67 10.40 0.14
C ALA A 136 -16.91 9.66 -0.37
N TYR A 137 -16.72 8.59 -1.14
CA TYR A 137 -17.81 7.73 -1.60
C TYR A 137 -18.56 7.11 -0.41
N ALA A 138 -17.82 6.58 0.57
CA ALA A 138 -18.42 5.97 1.75
C ALA A 138 -19.17 7.00 2.63
N GLN A 139 -18.62 8.21 2.80
CA GLN A 139 -19.31 9.28 3.52
C GLN A 139 -20.60 9.72 2.83
N SER A 140 -20.56 9.83 1.49
CA SER A 140 -21.69 10.27 0.68
C SER A 140 -22.82 9.24 0.65
N HIS A 141 -22.47 7.96 0.46
CA HIS A 141 -23.45 6.92 0.16
C HIS A 141 -23.74 5.98 1.33
N VAL A 142 -22.94 5.94 2.40
CA VAL A 142 -23.18 5.06 3.57
C VAL A 142 -23.54 5.86 4.82
N THR A 143 -22.62 6.65 5.34
CA THR A 143 -22.86 7.52 6.50
C THR A 143 -21.82 8.62 6.57
N LYS A 144 -22.23 9.85 6.92
CA LYS A 144 -21.31 10.99 7.11
C LYS A 144 -20.23 10.73 8.17
N ASN A 145 -20.50 9.79 9.08
CA ASN A 145 -19.59 9.40 10.16
C ASN A 145 -18.77 8.16 9.79
N PHE A 146 -18.35 8.05 8.53
CA PHE A 146 -17.40 7.01 8.12
C PHE A 146 -16.00 7.52 8.48
N ILE A 147 -15.34 6.86 9.43
CA ILE A 147 -14.01 7.20 9.93
C ILE A 147 -12.95 6.23 9.38
N ASN A 148 -11.68 6.54 9.61
CA ASN A 148 -10.57 5.64 9.33
C ASN A 148 -9.89 5.21 10.64
N SER A 149 -9.55 3.93 10.76
CA SER A 149 -8.84 3.39 11.93
C SER A 149 -7.66 2.51 11.53
N TYR A 150 -6.47 2.90 11.98
CA TYR A 150 -5.24 2.14 11.75
C TYR A 150 -4.85 1.32 12.97
N TRP A 151 -4.49 0.06 12.72
CA TRP A 151 -4.00 -0.93 13.68
C TRP A 151 -3.62 -2.23 12.96
N ALA A 152 -3.02 -3.18 13.69
CA ALA A 152 -2.49 -4.44 13.18
C ALA A 152 -2.68 -5.55 14.22
N THR A 153 -2.29 -6.77 13.89
CA THR A 153 -2.44 -7.93 14.79
C THR A 153 -1.67 -7.77 16.09
N GLU A 154 -0.47 -7.23 16.02
CA GLU A 154 0.40 -6.98 17.15
C GLU A 154 -0.17 -5.92 18.09
N HIS A 155 -0.91 -4.96 17.56
CA HIS A 155 -1.50 -3.89 18.35
C HIS A 155 -2.65 -4.35 19.28
N GLY A 156 -3.30 -5.47 18.95
CA GLY A 156 -4.42 -6.06 19.69
C GLY A 156 -5.75 -5.30 19.56
N ALA A 157 -5.70 -3.97 19.68
CA ALA A 157 -6.83 -3.06 19.50
C ALA A 157 -6.43 -1.88 18.59
N MET A 158 -7.41 -1.03 18.24
CA MET A 158 -7.17 0.22 17.51
C MET A 158 -6.13 1.07 18.22
N VAL A 159 -5.19 1.64 17.46
CA VAL A 159 -4.18 2.59 17.97
C VAL A 159 -4.35 3.99 17.39
N PHE A 160 -4.87 4.10 16.17
CA PHE A 160 -5.30 5.35 15.59
C PHE A 160 -6.76 5.24 15.12
N SER A 161 -7.55 6.29 15.33
CA SER A 161 -8.93 6.37 14.85
C SER A 161 -9.39 7.81 14.66
N ARG A 162 -10.66 8.13 14.94
CA ARG A 162 -11.10 9.52 15.13
C ARG A 162 -10.45 10.18 16.34
N ASP A 163 -10.48 11.51 16.38
CA ASP A 163 -10.26 12.26 17.62
C ASP A 163 -11.37 11.92 18.63
N VAL A 164 -11.00 11.23 19.71
CA VAL A 164 -11.92 10.79 20.77
C VAL A 164 -12.15 11.84 21.86
N SER A 165 -11.51 13.02 21.77
CA SER A 165 -11.78 14.14 22.69
C SER A 165 -13.14 14.79 22.47
N LYS A 166 -13.74 14.56 21.29
CA LYS A 166 -15.08 15.01 20.90
C LYS A 166 -16.00 13.81 20.78
N THR A 167 -17.30 14.01 20.82
CA THR A 167 -18.24 12.92 20.51
C THR A 167 -18.39 12.73 19.00
N ILE A 168 -18.85 11.57 18.55
CA ILE A 168 -19.19 11.31 17.14
C ILE A 168 -20.22 12.34 16.65
N ALA A 169 -21.22 12.66 17.49
CA ALA A 169 -22.26 13.63 17.16
C ALA A 169 -21.72 15.08 17.02
N ALA A 170 -20.68 15.43 17.78
CA ALA A 170 -20.07 16.76 17.77
C ALA A 170 -18.92 16.91 16.75
N THR A 171 -18.57 15.85 16.02
CA THR A 171 -17.43 15.84 15.10
C THR A 171 -17.90 15.89 13.65
N LYS A 172 -17.33 16.81 12.87
CA LYS A 172 -17.43 16.78 11.41
C LYS A 172 -16.23 16.01 10.87
N PHE A 173 -16.48 14.87 10.23
CA PHE A 173 -15.43 14.07 9.61
C PHE A 173 -15.22 14.50 8.18
N GLU A 174 -13.97 14.81 7.82
CA GLU A 174 -13.59 15.11 6.44
C GLU A 174 -13.11 13.81 5.76
N PRO A 175 -13.38 13.61 4.46
CA PRO A 175 -12.98 12.41 3.73
C PRO A 175 -11.49 12.43 3.32
N ASP A 176 -10.61 12.89 4.20
CA ASP A 176 -9.18 13.13 3.93
C ASP A 176 -8.26 11.98 4.36
N THR A 177 -8.86 10.89 4.86
CA THR A 177 -8.21 9.64 5.30
C THR A 177 -7.40 9.76 6.58
N LYS A 178 -7.37 10.96 7.19
CA LYS A 178 -6.63 11.19 8.43
C LYS A 178 -7.21 10.35 9.57
N THR A 179 -6.30 9.99 10.47
CA THR A 179 -6.59 9.31 11.71
C THR A 179 -5.70 9.89 12.81
N TYR A 180 -6.13 9.81 14.06
CA TYR A 180 -5.52 10.45 15.21
C TYR A 180 -5.13 9.38 16.23
N PRO A 181 -3.95 9.49 16.87
CA PRO A 181 -3.53 8.54 17.88
C PRO A 181 -4.52 8.56 19.05
N LEU A 182 -4.87 7.38 19.56
CA LEU A 182 -5.69 7.29 20.77
C LEU A 182 -4.93 7.82 21.99
N PRO A 183 -5.59 8.25 23.07
CA PRO A 183 -4.95 9.02 24.15
C PRO A 183 -3.74 8.33 24.83
N TRP A 184 -3.72 7.00 24.86
CA TRP A 184 -2.62 6.21 25.41
C TRP A 184 -1.50 5.92 24.40
N VAL A 185 -1.71 6.20 23.11
CA VAL A 185 -0.75 5.91 22.05
C VAL A 185 0.22 7.09 21.89
N ARG A 186 1.43 6.88 22.39
CA ARG A 186 2.55 7.80 22.15
C ARG A 186 3.24 7.38 20.87
N CYS A 187 3.16 8.21 19.83
CA CYS A 187 3.78 7.91 18.54
C CYS A 187 4.72 9.00 18.07
N LEU A 188 5.70 8.59 17.28
CA LEU A 188 6.59 9.44 16.50
C LEU A 188 6.73 8.87 15.10
N ILE A 189 7.26 9.70 14.19
CA ILE A 189 7.67 9.28 12.86
C ILE A 189 9.20 9.24 12.88
N ASN A 190 9.80 8.09 12.57
CA ASN A 190 11.25 7.97 12.48
C ASN A 190 11.78 8.54 11.16
N ASP A 191 13.10 8.52 10.97
CA ASP A 191 13.74 9.04 9.74
C ASP A 191 13.34 8.24 8.49
N GLN A 192 12.92 7.00 8.67
CA GLN A 192 12.36 6.15 7.64
C GLN A 192 10.88 6.48 7.35
N SER A 193 10.26 7.46 8.00
CA SER A 193 8.82 7.75 7.89
C SER A 193 7.90 6.63 8.42
N ASP A 194 8.44 5.66 9.16
CA ASP A 194 7.63 4.65 9.82
C ASP A 194 6.95 5.24 11.05
N VAL A 195 5.73 4.82 11.30
CA VAL A 195 5.10 5.05 12.60
C VAL A 195 5.81 4.20 13.66
N VAL A 196 6.25 4.86 14.73
CA VAL A 196 6.86 4.20 15.89
C VAL A 196 6.03 4.51 17.12
N LEU A 197 5.67 3.47 17.88
CA LEU A 197 4.99 3.63 19.17
C LEU A 197 6.06 3.73 20.26
N ALA A 198 6.28 4.93 20.77
CA ALA A 198 7.36 5.29 21.68
C ALA A 198 7.22 4.67 23.09
N ALA A 199 6.02 4.16 23.42
CA ALA A 199 5.77 3.44 24.67
C ALA A 199 4.79 2.29 24.43
N PRO A 200 4.96 1.16 25.14
CA PRO A 200 3.98 0.08 25.10
C PRO A 200 2.69 0.48 25.81
N TYR A 201 1.62 -0.25 25.53
CA TYR A 201 0.30 -0.09 26.14
C TYR A 201 -0.33 -1.48 26.36
N PRO A 202 -1.37 -1.60 27.20
CA PRO A 202 -1.81 -2.91 27.72
C PRO A 202 -2.18 -3.95 26.66
N SER A 203 -2.83 -3.56 25.56
CA SER A 203 -3.28 -4.51 24.52
C SER A 203 -2.22 -4.85 23.48
N LEU A 204 -1.01 -4.28 23.58
CA LEU A 204 0.10 -4.64 22.70
C LEU A 204 0.49 -6.11 22.94
N ALA A 205 0.81 -6.81 21.87
CA ALA A 205 1.33 -8.17 21.92
C ALA A 205 2.48 -8.30 22.92
N LEU A 206 2.49 -9.41 23.67
CA LEU A 206 3.49 -9.66 24.69
C LEU A 206 4.74 -10.33 24.13
N THR A 207 4.57 -11.18 23.10
CA THR A 207 5.64 -11.97 22.49
C THR A 207 5.15 -12.67 21.22
N VAL A 208 6.06 -13.40 20.56
CA VAL A 208 5.74 -14.42 19.56
C VAL A 208 5.67 -15.78 20.26
N PHE A 209 4.64 -16.58 19.97
CA PHE A 209 4.54 -17.95 20.43
C PHE A 209 5.76 -18.75 19.94
N GLY A 210 6.42 -19.37 20.90
CA GLY A 210 7.59 -20.21 20.74
C GLY A 210 7.88 -20.83 22.09
N ASP A 211 8.94 -21.65 22.17
CA ASP A 211 9.35 -22.23 23.45
C ASP A 211 8.21 -23.02 24.13
N ALA A 212 7.47 -23.79 23.32
CA ALA A 212 6.24 -24.47 23.75
C ALA A 212 6.49 -25.47 24.90
N ALA A 213 7.68 -26.08 24.94
CA ALA A 213 8.09 -27.00 26.00
C ALA A 213 8.06 -26.37 27.41
N ARG A 214 8.20 -25.04 27.52
CA ARG A 214 8.14 -24.30 28.80
C ARG A 214 6.79 -23.65 29.07
N CYS A 215 5.83 -23.71 28.14
CA CYS A 215 4.56 -22.99 28.25
C CYS A 215 3.58 -23.60 29.28
N GLY A 216 3.68 -24.89 29.61
CA GLY A 216 2.82 -25.53 30.62
C GLY A 216 3.24 -25.11 32.04
N ASP A 217 4.25 -25.79 32.57
CA ASP A 217 4.73 -25.57 33.94
C ASP A 217 5.32 -24.17 34.15
N GLY A 218 5.84 -23.53 33.10
CA GLY A 218 6.51 -22.23 33.16
C GLY A 218 5.60 -21.02 33.12
N VAL A 219 4.32 -21.11 32.72
CA VAL A 219 3.41 -19.93 32.72
C VAL A 219 3.08 -19.49 34.15
N LEU A 220 2.94 -20.44 35.08
CA LEU A 220 2.68 -20.17 36.49
C LEU A 220 3.95 -20.18 37.37
N ASN A 221 5.10 -20.58 36.82
CA ASN A 221 6.36 -20.58 37.54
C ASN A 221 6.97 -19.17 37.59
N ALA A 222 6.79 -18.47 38.71
CA ALA A 222 7.32 -17.13 38.92
C ALA A 222 8.86 -17.04 38.83
N LYS A 223 9.60 -18.15 39.02
CA LYS A 223 11.07 -18.16 38.98
C LYS A 223 11.63 -18.20 37.56
N VAL A 224 10.96 -18.92 36.66
CA VAL A 224 11.35 -19.01 35.24
C VAL A 224 10.09 -18.88 34.39
N PRO A 225 9.56 -17.66 34.29
CA PRO A 225 8.25 -17.49 33.70
C PRO A 225 8.36 -17.57 32.18
N TRP A 226 7.42 -18.27 31.54
CA TRP A 226 7.39 -18.38 30.08
C TRP A 226 7.20 -17.01 29.43
N ARG A 227 7.94 -16.76 28.35
CA ARG A 227 7.97 -15.48 27.60
C ARG A 227 7.85 -15.67 26.09
N GLY A 228 7.51 -16.88 25.64
CA GLY A 228 7.54 -17.23 24.21
C GLY A 228 8.93 -17.03 23.59
N ASP A 229 8.96 -16.78 22.28
CA ASP A 229 10.15 -16.36 21.54
C ASP A 229 10.31 -14.83 21.61
N LEU A 230 10.66 -14.35 22.80
CA LEU A 230 10.84 -12.92 23.06
C LEU A 230 11.98 -12.33 22.21
N ARG A 231 13.04 -13.11 21.95
CA ARG A 231 14.17 -12.66 21.11
C ARG A 231 13.70 -12.30 19.71
N LYS A 232 12.90 -13.17 19.09
CA LYS A 232 12.31 -12.89 17.77
C LYS A 232 11.37 -11.69 17.81
N PHE A 233 10.57 -11.56 18.86
CA PHE A 233 9.66 -10.42 19.02
C PHE A 233 10.43 -9.10 19.13
N GLU A 234 11.44 -9.01 19.99
CA GLU A 234 12.30 -7.84 20.14
C GLU A 234 13.05 -7.51 18.85
N ALA A 235 13.65 -8.50 18.20
CA ALA A 235 14.36 -8.30 16.94
C ALA A 235 13.46 -7.79 15.81
N SER A 236 12.18 -8.21 15.79
CA SER A 236 11.25 -7.84 14.72
C SER A 236 10.59 -6.48 14.96
N TYR A 237 10.23 -6.17 16.21
CA TYR A 237 9.36 -5.02 16.51
C TYR A 237 10.01 -3.97 17.42
N TRP A 238 11.13 -4.27 18.07
CA TRP A 238 11.87 -3.33 18.92
C TRP A 238 13.33 -3.16 18.44
N PRO A 239 13.55 -2.80 17.15
CA PRO A 239 14.90 -2.64 16.64
C PRO A 239 15.67 -1.58 17.43
N LYS A 240 16.94 -1.86 17.72
CA LYS A 240 17.81 -0.94 18.44
C LYS A 240 17.87 0.42 17.74
N GLY A 241 17.71 1.49 18.51
CA GLY A 241 17.79 2.87 17.99
C GLY A 241 16.51 3.40 17.36
N ALA A 242 15.46 2.58 17.18
CA ALA A 242 14.20 3.06 16.59
C ALA A 242 13.33 3.89 17.56
N GLY A 243 13.67 3.93 18.85
CA GLY A 243 12.96 4.72 19.86
C GLY A 243 11.62 4.13 20.34
N GLY A 244 11.22 2.97 19.84
CA GLY A 244 9.98 2.30 20.27
C GLY A 244 9.60 1.10 19.41
N PHE A 245 8.33 0.69 19.52
CA PHE A 245 7.75 -0.40 18.74
C PHE A 245 7.54 0.03 17.29
N VAL A 246 8.10 -0.73 16.34
CA VAL A 246 7.98 -0.47 14.90
C VAL A 246 7.07 -1.53 14.29
N GLN A 247 5.89 -1.11 13.83
CA GLN A 247 5.00 -2.01 13.09
C GLN A 247 5.53 -2.31 11.67
N GLY A 248 6.25 -1.35 11.08
CA GLY A 248 6.69 -1.40 9.68
C GLY A 248 5.62 -0.86 8.72
N ASP A 249 5.02 0.27 9.06
CA ASP A 249 4.05 0.98 8.24
C ASP A 249 4.43 2.45 8.13
N VAL A 250 4.38 2.98 6.91
CA VAL A 250 4.75 4.37 6.62
C VAL A 250 3.57 5.28 6.90
N ALA A 251 3.83 6.34 7.66
CA ALA A 251 2.84 7.34 8.00
C ALA A 251 3.39 8.75 7.83
N ARG A 252 2.51 9.67 7.44
CA ARG A 252 2.81 11.11 7.41
C ARG A 252 2.04 11.78 8.54
N LYS A 253 2.76 12.53 9.37
CA LYS A 253 2.19 13.43 10.37
C LYS A 253 1.79 14.74 9.70
N HIS A 254 0.58 15.21 9.98
CA HIS A 254 0.06 16.49 9.51
C HIS A 254 0.05 17.51 10.64
N ALA A 255 0.10 18.80 10.28
CA ALA A 255 -0.14 19.86 11.25
C ALA A 255 -1.56 19.70 11.85
N PRO A 256 -1.78 20.09 13.11
CA PRO A 256 -3.11 20.13 13.68
C PRO A 256 -4.03 20.96 12.78
N ASP A 257 -5.24 20.48 12.51
CA ASP A 257 -6.17 21.16 11.63
C ASP A 257 -6.47 22.56 12.22
N GLY A 258 -5.97 23.61 11.54
CA GLY A 258 -6.22 24.99 11.91
C GLY A 258 -7.69 25.30 11.72
N ASN A 259 -8.32 25.92 12.72
CA ASN A 259 -9.72 26.30 12.66
C ASN A 259 -9.99 27.08 11.35
N ALA A 260 -10.77 26.50 10.45
CA ALA A 260 -11.21 27.14 9.22
C ALA A 260 -12.32 28.15 9.54
N ASP A 261 -12.03 29.14 10.37
CA ASP A 261 -12.85 30.30 10.61
C ASP A 261 -12.05 31.56 10.24
N GLY A 262 -12.41 32.12 9.09
CA GLY A 262 -12.33 33.55 8.72
C GLY A 262 -11.14 34.39 9.21
N ASN A 263 -10.24 34.68 8.27
CA ASN A 263 -9.73 36.04 7.99
C ASN A 263 -9.15 36.85 9.18
N ALA A 264 -7.85 36.74 9.42
CA ALA A 264 -7.10 37.81 10.09
C ALA A 264 -5.69 37.96 9.52
N LYS A 265 -5.49 39.07 8.81
CA LYS A 265 -4.21 39.57 8.31
C LYS A 265 -3.17 39.59 9.44
N THR A 266 -2.02 39.00 9.18
CA THR A 266 -0.81 39.10 10.01
C THR A 266 -0.40 40.57 10.17
N LYS A 267 -0.56 41.11 11.37
CA LYS A 267 0.19 42.28 11.85
C LYS A 267 1.05 41.85 13.02
N THR A 268 2.35 41.75 12.75
CA THR A 268 3.42 41.64 13.73
C THR A 268 3.44 42.91 14.58
N LYS A 269 3.15 42.81 15.88
CA LYS A 269 3.64 43.75 16.89
C LYS A 269 4.06 43.01 18.15
N THR A 270 5.35 43.12 18.41
CA THR A 270 6.03 42.88 19.68
C THR A 270 5.40 43.69 20.81
N ASN A 271 5.10 43.03 21.94
CA ASN A 271 5.39 43.59 23.27
C ASN A 271 5.26 42.53 24.36
N ALA A 272 6.36 42.36 25.10
CA ALA A 272 6.44 41.56 26.32
C ALA A 272 5.80 42.33 27.48
N LYS A 273 4.92 41.69 28.26
CA LYS A 273 4.74 41.93 29.72
C LYS A 273 3.80 40.90 30.37
N ARG A 274 4.34 40.25 31.41
CA ARG A 274 3.74 39.61 32.59
C ARG A 274 2.42 38.80 32.40
N ALA A 275 2.52 37.49 32.61
CA ALA A 275 1.38 36.62 32.92
C ALA A 275 1.59 35.94 34.29
N GLY A 276 0.61 36.11 35.19
CA GLY A 276 0.47 35.32 36.42
C GLY A 276 -0.13 33.94 36.13
N PRO A 277 -0.22 33.04 37.13
CA PRO A 277 -0.58 31.65 36.90
C PRO A 277 -2.10 31.52 36.90
N ARG A 278 -2.67 31.32 35.71
CA ARG A 278 -3.93 30.60 35.47
C ARG A 278 -4.20 30.58 33.97
N ASN A 279 -4.09 29.41 33.37
CA ASN A 279 -4.95 28.97 32.28
C ASN A 279 -4.89 27.44 32.23
N ALA A 280 -6.06 26.82 32.34
CA ALA A 280 -6.26 25.43 31.96
C ALA A 280 -5.74 25.22 30.53
N PRO A 281 -5.15 24.06 30.19
CA PRO A 281 -4.64 23.83 28.85
C PRO A 281 -5.79 23.98 27.86
N THR A 282 -5.69 24.97 26.98
CA THR A 282 -6.48 25.02 25.75
C THR A 282 -6.30 23.68 25.05
N ALA A 283 -7.40 22.99 24.74
CA ALA A 283 -7.38 21.67 24.12
C ALA A 283 -6.42 21.69 22.91
N SER A 284 -5.24 21.09 23.08
CA SER A 284 -4.25 21.02 22.01
C SER A 284 -4.84 20.15 20.91
N VAL A 285 -5.14 20.74 19.76
CA VAL A 285 -5.61 19.98 18.59
C VAL A 285 -4.56 18.92 18.29
N LEU A 286 -4.96 17.64 18.33
CA LEU A 286 -4.05 16.53 18.06
C LEU A 286 -3.63 16.55 16.59
N PRO A 287 -2.35 16.31 16.26
CA PRO A 287 -1.93 16.18 14.87
C PRO A 287 -2.57 14.93 14.24
N GLY A 288 -3.10 15.08 13.03
CA GLY A 288 -3.62 13.95 12.24
C GLY A 288 -2.51 13.20 11.50
N TYR A 289 -2.77 11.95 11.13
CA TYR A 289 -1.84 11.07 10.43
C TYR A 289 -2.51 10.40 9.22
N THR A 290 -1.78 10.24 8.13
CA THR A 290 -2.18 9.41 6.98
C THR A 290 -1.22 8.25 6.81
N PHE A 291 -1.74 7.08 6.45
CA PHE A 291 -0.98 5.85 6.27
C PHE A 291 -0.86 5.50 4.79
N HIS A 292 0.35 5.09 4.38
CA HIS A 292 0.71 4.93 2.97
C HIS A 292 1.15 3.50 2.60
N GLY A 293 0.74 2.53 3.43
CA GLY A 293 1.07 1.12 3.26
C GLY A 293 2.26 0.69 4.11
N ARG A 294 2.61 -0.59 3.97
CA ARG A 294 3.73 -1.17 4.69
C ARG A 294 5.04 -0.53 4.27
N SER A 295 6.02 -0.48 5.16
CA SER A 295 7.34 0.08 4.85
C SER A 295 8.07 -0.70 3.74
N ASP A 296 7.74 -1.98 3.55
CA ASP A 296 8.18 -2.81 2.42
C ASP A 296 7.32 -2.66 1.14
N GLU A 297 6.18 -1.98 1.23
CA GLU A 297 5.32 -1.57 0.11
C GLU A 297 5.52 -0.07 -0.28
N VAL A 298 6.49 0.60 0.35
CA VAL A 298 6.98 1.93 -0.04
C VAL A 298 8.31 1.77 -0.75
N ILE A 299 8.37 2.22 -1.99
CA ILE A 299 9.55 2.12 -2.84
C ILE A 299 10.39 3.38 -2.76
N ASN A 300 11.71 3.26 -2.96
CA ASN A 300 12.63 4.38 -2.97
C ASN A 300 13.13 4.65 -4.39
N VAL A 301 12.66 5.74 -4.99
CA VAL A 301 13.00 6.11 -6.37
C VAL A 301 13.84 7.39 -6.37
N ASN A 302 15.13 7.26 -6.71
CA ASN A 302 16.10 8.36 -6.66
C ASN A 302 16.16 9.06 -5.29
N GLY A 303 16.11 8.29 -4.20
CA GLY A 303 16.10 8.84 -2.84
C GLY A 303 14.73 9.34 -2.35
N ASN A 304 13.69 9.31 -3.20
CA ASN A 304 12.33 9.71 -2.81
C ASN A 304 11.51 8.49 -2.42
N ARG A 305 11.04 8.44 -1.16
CA ARG A 305 10.10 7.42 -0.70
C ARG A 305 8.70 7.71 -1.22
N VAL A 306 8.13 6.77 -1.98
CA VAL A 306 6.77 6.86 -2.52
C VAL A 306 5.97 5.60 -2.17
N GLY A 307 4.78 5.80 -1.61
CA GLY A 307 3.87 4.70 -1.37
C GLY A 307 3.36 4.15 -2.69
N THR A 308 3.45 2.84 -2.90
CA THR A 308 2.94 2.20 -4.13
C THR A 308 1.45 2.50 -4.36
N GLU A 309 0.66 2.62 -3.29
CA GLU A 309 -0.74 3.06 -3.33
C GLU A 309 -0.94 4.43 -3.98
N GLN A 310 -0.02 5.38 -3.77
CA GLN A 310 -0.13 6.73 -4.34
C GLN A 310 -0.04 6.70 -5.86
N ILE A 311 0.80 5.79 -6.38
CA ILE A 311 0.95 5.56 -7.82
C ILE A 311 -0.28 4.82 -8.33
N GLU A 312 -0.68 3.72 -7.67
CA GLU A 312 -1.88 2.93 -8.00
C GLU A 312 -3.12 3.83 -8.12
N ARG A 313 -3.34 4.75 -7.18
CA ARG A 313 -4.43 5.73 -7.17
C ARG A 313 -4.48 6.60 -8.43
N CYS A 314 -3.33 6.98 -8.98
CA CYS A 314 -3.27 7.75 -10.23
C CYS A 314 -3.67 6.90 -11.43
N LEU A 315 -3.41 5.59 -11.40
CA LEU A 315 -3.71 4.67 -12.50
C LEU A 315 -5.21 4.38 -12.63
N TRP A 316 -5.96 4.37 -11.51
CA TRP A 316 -7.40 4.07 -11.52
C TRP A 316 -8.23 5.00 -12.41
N ASP A 317 -7.79 6.24 -12.62
CA ASP A 317 -8.46 7.23 -13.45
C ASP A 317 -8.05 7.16 -14.94
N VAL A 318 -7.00 6.41 -15.26
CA VAL A 318 -6.49 6.31 -16.62
C VAL A 318 -7.42 5.46 -17.49
N ARG A 319 -7.63 5.90 -18.73
CA ARG A 319 -8.45 5.24 -19.74
C ARG A 319 -7.66 5.12 -21.03
N VAL A 320 -7.87 4.03 -21.76
CA VAL A 320 -7.29 3.82 -23.10
C VAL A 320 -8.34 3.19 -23.99
N GLY A 321 -8.75 3.92 -25.04
CA GLY A 321 -9.84 3.51 -25.92
C GLY A 321 -11.13 3.24 -25.12
N ALA A 322 -11.71 2.06 -25.32
CA ALA A 322 -12.92 1.62 -24.63
C ALA A 322 -12.65 0.92 -23.28
N TRP A 323 -11.43 1.04 -22.74
CA TRP A 323 -10.98 0.27 -21.58
C TRP A 323 -10.63 1.15 -20.40
N ARG A 324 -10.96 0.66 -19.20
CA ARG A 324 -10.61 1.27 -17.92
C ARG A 324 -9.89 0.28 -17.01
N VAL A 325 -9.07 0.80 -16.12
CA VAL A 325 -8.42 0.00 -15.06
C VAL A 325 -9.50 -0.63 -14.18
N ARG A 326 -9.44 -1.95 -14.05
CA ARG A 326 -10.28 -2.75 -13.16
C ARG A 326 -9.56 -3.05 -11.85
N ASP A 327 -8.27 -3.31 -11.93
CA ASP A 327 -7.42 -3.60 -10.78
C ASP A 327 -5.97 -3.26 -11.14
N CYS A 328 -5.17 -2.81 -10.17
CA CYS A 328 -3.75 -2.57 -10.40
C CYS A 328 -2.92 -2.78 -9.13
N ALA A 329 -1.64 -3.08 -9.34
CA ALA A 329 -0.65 -3.12 -8.27
C ALA A 329 0.66 -2.54 -8.77
N VAL A 330 1.28 -1.68 -7.97
CA VAL A 330 2.60 -1.12 -8.25
C VAL A 330 3.58 -1.72 -7.25
N VAL A 331 4.75 -2.10 -7.74
CA VAL A 331 5.85 -2.60 -6.93
C VAL A 331 7.17 -2.03 -7.45
N GLY A 332 8.18 -2.00 -6.59
CA GLY A 332 9.54 -1.61 -6.96
C GLY A 332 10.23 -2.80 -7.62
N ALA A 333 10.73 -2.61 -8.83
CA ALA A 333 11.74 -3.48 -9.42
C ALA A 333 13.12 -2.96 -9.02
N PRO A 334 14.08 -3.81 -8.63
CA PRO A 334 15.44 -3.38 -8.37
C PRO A 334 16.03 -2.63 -9.57
N ASP A 335 16.54 -1.42 -9.35
CA ASP A 335 17.15 -0.57 -10.37
C ASP A 335 18.48 0.00 -9.86
N PHE A 336 19.54 -0.16 -10.64
CA PHE A 336 20.89 0.24 -10.23
C PHE A 336 21.06 1.75 -10.05
N VAL A 337 20.31 2.57 -10.80
CA VAL A 337 20.40 4.02 -10.79
C VAL A 337 19.43 4.62 -9.78
N LYS A 338 18.19 4.14 -9.79
CA LYS A 338 17.09 4.71 -9.00
C LYS A 338 16.95 4.09 -7.62
N GLY A 339 17.59 2.95 -7.35
CA GLY A 339 17.28 2.09 -6.22
C GLY A 339 16.10 1.18 -6.56
N ASP A 340 14.90 1.74 -6.64
CA ASP A 340 13.71 1.07 -7.17
C ASP A 340 13.18 1.78 -8.43
N ALA A 341 12.81 1.00 -9.44
CA ALA A 341 12.00 1.44 -10.58
C ALA A 341 10.53 1.06 -10.34
N PRO A 342 9.57 2.01 -10.38
CA PRO A 342 8.16 1.67 -10.25
C PRO A 342 7.67 0.83 -11.43
N VAL A 343 7.12 -0.34 -11.17
CA VAL A 343 6.53 -1.24 -12.17
C VAL A 343 5.07 -1.50 -11.82
N ALA A 344 4.17 -1.27 -12.78
CA ALA A 344 2.74 -1.46 -12.63
C ALA A 344 2.25 -2.75 -13.28
N PHE A 345 1.44 -3.54 -12.57
CA PHE A 345 0.66 -4.64 -13.10
C PHE A 345 -0.80 -4.21 -13.14
N VAL A 346 -1.44 -4.25 -14.31
CA VAL A 346 -2.75 -3.63 -14.54
C VAL A 346 -3.69 -4.61 -15.23
N ALA A 347 -4.86 -4.81 -14.63
CA ALA A 347 -5.96 -5.55 -15.24
C ALA A 347 -7.06 -4.58 -15.69
N PHE A 348 -7.61 -4.81 -16.88
CA PHE A 348 -8.60 -3.92 -17.51
C PHE A 348 -9.99 -4.54 -17.55
N ARG A 349 -10.98 -3.67 -17.78
CA ARG A 349 -12.35 -4.03 -18.16
C ARG A 349 -12.91 -3.04 -19.18
N LYS A 350 -13.92 -3.46 -19.94
CA LYS A 350 -14.61 -2.58 -20.90
C LYS A 350 -15.35 -1.49 -20.13
N ASP A 351 -15.24 -0.25 -20.59
CA ASP A 351 -15.99 0.85 -20.00
C ASP A 351 -17.42 0.85 -20.56
N THR A 352 -18.34 0.23 -19.82
CA THR A 352 -19.73 0.07 -20.21
C THR A 352 -20.51 1.39 -20.28
N ALA A 353 -19.95 2.49 -19.74
CA ALA A 353 -20.50 3.83 -19.86
C ALA A 353 -20.43 4.40 -21.30
N LEU A 354 -19.56 3.87 -22.17
CA LEU A 354 -19.44 4.26 -23.59
C LEU A 354 -20.40 3.51 -24.52
N LEU A 355 -21.09 2.46 -24.05
CA LEU A 355 -22.02 1.65 -24.86
C LEU A 355 -23.49 2.10 -24.74
N SER A 356 -23.76 3.16 -23.98
CA SER A 356 -25.11 3.72 -23.78
C SER A 356 -25.36 5.02 -24.52
N ALA A 357 -24.55 5.37 -25.53
CA ALA A 357 -24.94 6.43 -26.46
C ALA A 357 -26.04 5.89 -27.37
N PRO A 358 -27.27 6.46 -27.39
CA PRO A 358 -28.30 6.01 -28.32
C PRO A 358 -27.86 6.35 -29.75
N GLU A 359 -27.76 5.34 -30.61
CA GLU A 359 -27.64 5.49 -32.06
C GLU A 359 -28.79 6.38 -32.58
N PRO A 360 -28.55 7.26 -33.57
CA PRO A 360 -29.62 8.03 -34.19
C PRO A 360 -30.56 7.07 -34.92
N SER A 361 -31.86 7.12 -34.57
CA SER A 361 -32.88 6.29 -35.20
C SER A 361 -33.01 6.61 -36.70
N ASN A 362 -32.42 5.79 -37.56
CA ASN A 362 -32.78 5.74 -38.97
C ASN A 362 -34.04 4.89 -39.13
N GLY A 363 -35.10 5.55 -39.59
CA GLY A 363 -36.43 4.99 -39.72
C GLY A 363 -36.50 3.86 -40.76
N ALA A 364 -37.02 2.72 -40.35
CA ALA A 364 -37.76 1.81 -41.20
C ALA A 364 -38.65 0.92 -40.32
N ALA A 365 -39.97 1.04 -40.50
CA ALA A 365 -40.96 0.22 -39.80
C ALA A 365 -40.87 -1.25 -40.24
N PRO A 366 -40.92 -2.25 -39.32
CA PRO A 366 -41.04 -3.64 -39.74
C PRO A 366 -42.50 -4.06 -39.84
N LYS A 367 -42.83 -4.65 -40.99
CA LYS A 367 -44.11 -5.30 -41.31
C LYS A 367 -44.41 -6.44 -40.34
N ARG A 368 -45.65 -6.49 -39.85
CA ARG A 368 -46.25 -7.61 -39.12
C ARG A 368 -46.15 -8.92 -39.93
N ARG A 369 -45.63 -9.99 -39.33
CA ARG A 369 -45.91 -11.38 -39.73
C ARG A 369 -46.49 -12.15 -38.55
N ARG A 370 -47.60 -12.84 -38.82
CA ARG A 370 -48.35 -13.76 -37.94
C ARG A 370 -47.67 -15.13 -37.91
N GLY A 371 -47.72 -15.79 -36.76
CA GLY A 371 -47.94 -17.24 -36.64
C GLY A 371 -46.72 -18.09 -36.32
N GLY A 372 -46.76 -18.76 -35.16
CA GLY A 372 -45.85 -19.86 -34.81
C GLY A 372 -45.75 -20.07 -33.29
N ARG A 373 -46.68 -20.86 -32.72
CA ARG A 373 -46.55 -21.40 -31.36
C ARG A 373 -45.43 -22.45 -31.36
N GLY A 374 -44.36 -22.18 -30.63
CA GLY A 374 -43.34 -23.15 -30.27
C GLY A 374 -42.91 -22.88 -28.83
N SER A 375 -43.20 -23.81 -27.93
CA SER A 375 -42.79 -23.78 -26.53
C SER A 375 -41.31 -24.11 -26.41
N THR A 376 -40.50 -23.16 -25.93
CA THR A 376 -39.16 -23.42 -25.42
C THR A 376 -39.04 -22.80 -24.03
N ALA A 377 -38.55 -23.61 -23.10
CA ALA A 377 -38.34 -23.28 -21.70
C ALA A 377 -37.53 -21.97 -21.51
N PRO A 378 -37.69 -21.25 -20.38
CA PRO A 378 -36.94 -20.02 -20.17
C PRO A 378 -35.47 -20.36 -19.99
N GLU A 379 -34.63 -19.94 -20.93
CA GLU A 379 -33.18 -19.87 -20.74
C GLU A 379 -32.90 -19.03 -19.50
N ARG A 380 -32.19 -19.63 -18.55
CA ARG A 380 -31.60 -18.93 -17.42
C ARG A 380 -30.63 -17.91 -18.00
N ASN A 381 -30.97 -16.64 -17.86
CA ASN A 381 -30.08 -15.54 -18.16
C ASN A 381 -28.99 -15.53 -17.08
N GLU A 382 -27.98 -16.40 -17.24
CA GLU A 382 -26.75 -16.36 -16.46
C GLU A 382 -26.13 -14.98 -16.67
N GLY A 383 -26.10 -14.18 -15.59
CA GLY A 383 -25.54 -12.84 -15.63
C GLY A 383 -24.16 -12.87 -16.25
N ALA A 384 -23.95 -12.01 -17.25
CA ALA A 384 -22.67 -11.86 -17.92
C ALA A 384 -21.58 -11.60 -16.87
N ALA A 385 -20.81 -12.64 -16.54
CA ALA A 385 -19.55 -12.49 -15.85
C ALA A 385 -18.72 -11.51 -16.68
N GLU A 386 -18.34 -10.36 -16.09
CA GLU A 386 -17.45 -9.39 -16.73
C GLU A 386 -16.18 -10.14 -17.16
N ARG A 387 -16.11 -10.51 -18.45
CA ARG A 387 -15.01 -11.32 -18.99
C ARG A 387 -13.69 -10.55 -18.81
N ASN A 388 -12.68 -11.23 -18.29
CA ASN A 388 -11.30 -10.73 -18.28
C ASN A 388 -10.90 -10.35 -19.71
N VAL A 389 -10.25 -9.20 -19.87
CA VAL A 389 -9.78 -8.72 -21.16
C VAL A 389 -8.45 -9.39 -21.47
N SER A 390 -8.29 -9.93 -22.68
CA SER A 390 -7.00 -10.43 -23.15
C SER A 390 -5.98 -9.28 -23.16
N PRO A 391 -4.76 -9.47 -22.62
CA PRO A 391 -3.71 -8.46 -22.60
C PRO A 391 -3.42 -7.81 -23.97
N ASP A 392 -3.63 -8.55 -25.07
CA ASP A 392 -3.35 -8.10 -26.43
C ASP A 392 -4.32 -7.02 -26.95
N ALA A 393 -5.46 -6.82 -26.28
CA ALA A 393 -6.47 -5.83 -26.69
C ALA A 393 -6.20 -4.40 -26.18
N ILE A 394 -5.13 -4.21 -25.40
CA ILE A 394 -4.78 -2.95 -24.74
C ILE A 394 -3.58 -2.31 -25.45
N ASP A 395 -3.71 -1.05 -25.86
CA ASP A 395 -2.57 -0.23 -26.28
C ASP A 395 -1.74 0.14 -25.03
N VAL A 396 -0.74 -0.69 -24.74
CA VAL A 396 0.13 -0.55 -23.56
C VAL A 396 0.96 0.74 -23.63
N ALA A 397 1.36 1.18 -24.83
CA ALA A 397 2.17 2.38 -25.01
C ALA A 397 1.34 3.63 -24.68
N ALA A 398 0.11 3.71 -25.22
CA ALA A 398 -0.83 4.77 -24.89
C ALA A 398 -1.17 4.79 -23.39
N PHE A 399 -1.39 3.60 -22.79
CA PHE A 399 -1.65 3.50 -21.35
C PHE A 399 -0.48 4.01 -20.53
N LYS A 400 0.74 3.55 -20.83
CA LYS A 400 1.94 3.96 -20.10
C LYS A 400 2.16 5.48 -20.18
N ALA A 401 1.95 6.09 -21.34
CA ALA A 401 2.05 7.54 -21.51
C ALA A 401 1.01 8.28 -20.65
N ALA A 402 -0.26 7.85 -20.67
CA ALA A 402 -1.32 8.44 -19.87
C ALA A 402 -1.11 8.24 -18.36
N ALA A 403 -0.65 7.06 -17.96
CA ALA A 403 -0.25 6.74 -16.60
C ALA A 403 0.88 7.63 -16.09
N ALA A 404 1.95 7.80 -16.89
CA ALA A 404 3.06 8.67 -16.55
C ALA A 404 2.60 10.13 -16.38
N ALA A 405 1.73 10.64 -17.25
CA ALA A 405 1.15 11.98 -17.13
C ALA A 405 0.32 12.14 -15.84
N ALA A 406 -0.56 11.18 -15.54
CA ALA A 406 -1.39 11.21 -14.34
C ALA A 406 -0.58 11.18 -13.04
N VAL A 407 0.43 10.31 -12.98
CA VAL A 407 1.33 10.18 -11.82
C VAL A 407 2.22 11.43 -11.68
N THR A 408 2.74 11.96 -12.79
CA THR A 408 3.55 13.19 -12.78
C THR A 408 2.78 14.36 -12.22
N ALA A 409 1.51 14.51 -12.60
CA ALA A 409 0.66 15.61 -12.15
C ALA A 409 0.30 15.54 -10.65
N ARG A 410 0.19 14.34 -10.07
CA ARG A 410 -0.34 14.16 -8.69
C ARG A 410 0.73 13.79 -7.66
N VAL A 411 1.79 13.10 -8.08
CA VAL A 411 2.85 12.57 -7.20
C VAL A 411 4.21 13.15 -7.58
N GLY A 412 4.52 13.16 -8.88
CA GLY A 412 5.77 13.69 -9.43
C GLY A 412 6.38 12.75 -10.48
N ALA A 413 7.19 13.31 -11.38
CA ALA A 413 7.76 12.57 -12.52
C ALA A 413 8.62 11.37 -12.10
N TYR A 414 9.27 11.45 -10.93
CA TYR A 414 10.07 10.36 -10.38
C TYR A 414 9.25 9.10 -10.04
N ALA A 415 7.94 9.23 -9.79
CA ALA A 415 7.07 8.11 -9.40
C ALA A 415 6.37 7.45 -10.60
N ALA A 416 6.54 7.98 -11.82
CA ALA A 416 5.93 7.44 -13.02
C ALA A 416 6.38 5.98 -13.26
N PRO A 417 5.47 5.05 -13.64
CA PRO A 417 5.85 3.68 -13.93
C PRO A 417 6.84 3.56 -15.09
N ASP A 418 7.99 2.95 -14.80
CA ASP A 418 9.01 2.62 -15.79
C ASP A 418 8.54 1.51 -16.73
N HIS A 419 7.69 0.61 -16.22
CA HIS A 419 7.08 -0.44 -17.02
C HIS A 419 5.64 -0.73 -16.57
N VAL A 420 4.84 -1.21 -17.53
CA VAL A 420 3.45 -1.61 -17.30
C VAL A 420 3.25 -3.00 -17.89
N PHE A 421 2.89 -3.96 -17.04
CA PHE A 421 2.40 -5.28 -17.42
C PHE A 421 0.89 -5.27 -17.46
N VAL A 422 0.30 -5.65 -18.59
CA VAL A 422 -1.14 -5.92 -18.69
C VAL A 422 -1.40 -7.37 -18.31
N VAL A 423 -2.21 -7.59 -17.28
CA VAL A 423 -2.48 -8.93 -16.74
C VAL A 423 -3.97 -9.21 -16.72
N GLU A 424 -4.35 -10.48 -16.89
CA GLU A 424 -5.75 -10.88 -16.80
C GLU A 424 -6.31 -10.72 -15.39
N ALA A 425 -5.49 -10.95 -14.36
CA ALA A 425 -5.81 -10.77 -12.96
C ALA A 425 -4.53 -10.62 -12.13
N LEU A 426 -4.61 -9.89 -11.02
CA LEU A 426 -3.51 -9.80 -10.06
C LEU A 426 -3.37 -11.10 -9.24
N PRO A 427 -2.15 -11.46 -8.81
CA PRO A 427 -1.96 -12.62 -7.95
C PRO A 427 -2.50 -12.30 -6.55
N LYS A 428 -3.67 -12.85 -6.21
CA LYS A 428 -4.33 -12.62 -4.92
C LYS A 428 -4.20 -13.83 -4.00
N THR A 429 -4.08 -13.55 -2.70
CA THR A 429 -4.13 -14.56 -1.66
C THR A 429 -5.54 -15.13 -1.49
N ILE A 430 -5.69 -16.18 -0.67
CA ILE A 430 -7.00 -16.70 -0.24
C ILE A 430 -7.87 -15.61 0.42
N THR A 431 -7.25 -14.60 1.04
CA THR A 431 -7.94 -13.44 1.65
C THR A 431 -8.23 -12.30 0.65
N ASN A 432 -8.02 -12.53 -0.65
CA ASN A 432 -8.22 -11.58 -1.73
C ASN A 432 -7.30 -10.34 -1.70
N LYS A 433 -6.20 -10.39 -0.93
CA LYS A 433 -5.14 -9.36 -0.93
C LYS A 433 -4.17 -9.62 -2.07
N THR A 434 -3.77 -8.58 -2.80
CA THR A 434 -2.72 -8.70 -3.82
C THR A 434 -1.38 -9.06 -3.18
N SER A 435 -0.73 -10.11 -3.70
CA SER A 435 0.59 -10.56 -3.25
C SER A 435 1.71 -9.75 -3.91
N ARG A 436 1.92 -8.52 -3.44
CA ARG A 436 2.98 -7.62 -3.94
C ARG A 436 4.37 -8.22 -3.80
N LYS A 437 4.62 -8.94 -2.69
CA LYS A 437 5.89 -9.65 -2.49
C LYS A 437 6.18 -10.67 -3.59
N THR A 438 5.16 -11.39 -4.06
CA THR A 438 5.33 -12.32 -5.18
C THR A 438 5.71 -11.60 -6.47
N LEU A 439 5.07 -10.46 -6.76
CA LEU A 439 5.42 -9.63 -7.92
C LEU A 439 6.86 -9.10 -7.83
N GLN A 440 7.28 -8.64 -6.66
CA GLN A 440 8.66 -8.20 -6.40
C GLN A 440 9.68 -9.33 -6.63
N LEU A 441 9.42 -10.53 -6.10
CA LEU A 441 10.30 -11.70 -6.30
C LEU A 441 10.43 -12.05 -7.78
N LEU A 442 9.33 -12.05 -8.54
CA LEU A 442 9.35 -12.29 -9.98
C LEU A 442 10.21 -11.25 -10.71
N LEU A 443 10.08 -9.97 -10.37
CA LEU A 443 10.87 -8.88 -10.95
C LEU A 443 12.36 -9.02 -10.61
N ALA A 444 12.69 -9.41 -9.38
CA ALA A 444 14.06 -9.69 -8.94
C ALA A 444 14.64 -10.97 -9.57
N GLY A 445 13.79 -11.85 -10.09
CA GLY A 445 14.19 -13.15 -10.62
C GLY A 445 14.38 -14.23 -9.60
N GLU A 446 13.83 -14.02 -8.42
CA GLU A 446 13.85 -14.98 -7.33
C GLU A 446 12.66 -15.94 -7.46
N SER A 447 12.84 -17.15 -6.93
CA SER A 447 11.76 -18.13 -6.90
C SER A 447 10.63 -17.64 -5.98
N ALA A 448 9.41 -17.59 -6.49
CA ALA A 448 8.21 -17.32 -5.69
C ALA A 448 7.72 -18.60 -4.94
N SER A 449 8.64 -19.39 -4.38
CA SER A 449 8.35 -20.71 -3.80
C SER A 449 7.40 -20.67 -2.59
N ASP A 450 7.31 -19.54 -1.88
CA ASP A 450 6.39 -19.33 -0.74
C ASP A 450 4.96 -18.94 -1.15
N ALA A 451 4.61 -18.99 -2.44
CA ALA A 451 3.29 -18.61 -2.96
C ALA A 451 2.15 -19.61 -2.64
N SER A 452 2.28 -20.45 -1.60
CA SER A 452 1.27 -21.46 -1.22
C SER A 452 -0.11 -20.86 -0.93
N LEU A 453 -0.15 -19.59 -0.51
CA LEU A 453 -1.37 -18.84 -0.20
C LEU A 453 -1.94 -18.05 -1.40
N VAL A 454 -1.24 -18.01 -2.54
CA VAL A 454 -1.65 -17.29 -3.76
C VAL A 454 -2.37 -18.23 -4.71
N ARG A 455 -3.42 -17.74 -5.38
CA ARG A 455 -4.13 -18.53 -6.39
C ARG A 455 -3.19 -18.92 -7.54
N ARG A 456 -2.87 -20.21 -7.62
CA ARG A 456 -1.84 -20.77 -8.52
C ARG A 456 -2.10 -20.47 -10.00
N GLU A 457 -3.35 -20.35 -10.41
CA GLU A 457 -3.75 -20.10 -11.80
C GLU A 457 -3.25 -18.76 -12.36
N THR A 458 -3.12 -17.74 -11.52
CA THR A 458 -2.73 -16.37 -11.94
C THR A 458 -1.22 -16.17 -12.10
N LEU A 459 -0.38 -17.03 -11.52
CA LEU A 459 1.06 -16.78 -11.43
C LEU A 459 1.86 -17.16 -12.68
N PRO A 460 1.64 -18.31 -13.34
CA PRO A 460 2.44 -18.70 -14.51
C PRO A 460 2.41 -17.69 -15.66
N PRO A 461 1.26 -17.10 -16.06
CA PRO A 461 1.25 -16.09 -17.12
C PRO A 461 2.07 -14.85 -16.76
N ILE A 462 1.94 -14.36 -15.51
CA ILE A 462 2.69 -13.19 -15.03
C ILE A 462 4.19 -13.50 -14.99
N ALA A 463 4.57 -14.68 -14.50
CA ALA A 463 5.97 -15.09 -14.44
C ALA A 463 6.60 -15.19 -15.84
N ALA A 464 5.87 -15.67 -16.84
CA ALA A 464 6.33 -15.72 -18.23
C ALA A 464 6.54 -14.31 -18.81
N MET A 465 5.57 -13.40 -18.62
CA MET A 465 5.69 -12.00 -19.05
C MET A 465 6.89 -11.30 -18.42
N VAL A 466 7.06 -11.45 -17.10
CA VAL A 466 8.18 -10.85 -16.37
C VAL A 466 9.50 -11.47 -16.82
N SER A 467 9.57 -12.79 -17.00
CA SER A 467 10.78 -13.45 -17.51
C SER A 467 11.18 -12.91 -18.88
N GLU A 468 10.23 -12.72 -19.80
CA GLU A 468 10.52 -12.16 -21.13
C GLU A 468 11.01 -10.71 -21.05
N TRP A 469 10.34 -9.89 -20.24
CA TRP A 469 10.78 -8.51 -20.01
C TRP A 469 12.18 -8.43 -19.36
N ARG A 470 12.54 -9.37 -18.47
CA ARG A 470 13.90 -9.44 -17.92
C ARG A 470 14.95 -9.73 -18.99
N LYS A 471 14.62 -10.52 -20.02
CA LYS A 471 15.53 -10.76 -21.17
C LYS A 471 15.81 -9.51 -21.98
N THR A 472 14.91 -8.51 -21.97
CA THR A 472 15.15 -7.24 -22.66
C THR A 472 16.16 -6.34 -21.92
N GLY A 473 16.70 -6.79 -20.78
CA GLY A 473 17.69 -6.06 -19.99
C GLY A 473 17.13 -4.87 -19.21
N ALA A 474 15.80 -4.78 -19.09
CA ALA A 474 15.11 -3.67 -18.42
C ALA A 474 15.25 -3.66 -16.89
N THR A 475 15.63 -4.79 -16.28
CA THR A 475 15.95 -4.93 -14.85
C THR A 475 17.37 -5.42 -14.58
N THR A 476 18.18 -5.56 -15.63
CA THR A 476 19.56 -6.03 -15.51
C THR A 476 20.39 -5.35 -16.57
N ASN A 477 21.01 -4.21 -16.21
CA ASN A 477 22.35 -3.78 -16.63
C ASN A 477 22.78 -3.90 -18.11
N ALA A 478 21.88 -4.06 -19.09
CA ALA A 478 22.27 -4.27 -20.49
C ALA A 478 22.39 -2.97 -21.30
N ARG A 479 21.93 -1.84 -20.76
CA ARG A 479 22.20 -0.49 -21.29
C ARG A 479 22.29 0.51 -20.14
N LEU A 480 23.38 0.45 -19.38
CA LEU A 480 24.09 1.72 -19.21
C LEU A 480 24.42 2.12 -20.65
N ASP A 481 23.72 3.10 -21.18
CA ASP A 481 24.16 3.81 -22.37
C ASP A 481 25.42 4.57 -21.94
N LEU A 482 26.52 3.82 -21.76
CA LEU A 482 27.80 4.36 -21.37
C LEU A 482 28.23 5.40 -22.39
N ALA A 483 27.76 5.36 -23.64
CA ALA A 483 27.98 6.41 -24.63
C ALA A 483 27.54 7.80 -24.11
N LYS A 484 26.40 7.90 -23.41
CA LYS A 484 25.96 9.17 -22.79
C LYS A 484 26.81 9.63 -21.61
N TYR A 485 27.48 8.71 -20.91
CA TYR A 485 28.43 9.00 -19.83
C TYR A 485 29.87 9.17 -20.35
N TRP A 486 30.16 8.71 -21.58
CA TRP A 486 31.49 8.58 -22.18
C TRP A 486 31.76 9.60 -23.30
N ASP A 487 30.85 10.53 -23.59
CA ASP A 487 31.05 11.64 -24.53
C ASP A 487 32.25 12.56 -24.18
N GLU A 488 32.93 12.32 -23.05
CA GLU A 488 34.14 13.02 -22.62
C GLU A 488 35.46 12.23 -22.85
N TYR A 489 35.41 10.97 -23.31
CA TYR A 489 36.60 10.10 -23.44
C TYR A 489 36.58 9.27 -24.73
N THR A 490 37.70 9.23 -25.46
CA THR A 490 37.88 8.36 -26.63
C THR A 490 38.77 7.17 -26.25
N PHE A 491 38.29 5.95 -26.48
CA PHE A 491 39.07 4.73 -26.27
C PHE A 491 39.49 4.19 -27.63
N SER A 492 40.75 4.38 -27.99
CA SER A 492 41.34 3.71 -29.17
C SER A 492 41.60 2.25 -28.83
N HIS A 493 41.08 1.35 -29.68
CA HIS A 493 41.17 -0.11 -29.55
C HIS A 493 42.55 -0.60 -29.18
N HIS A 494 42.71 -1.52 -28.23
CA HIS A 494 43.93 -2.34 -28.18
C HIS A 494 43.73 -3.81 -27.78
N VAL A 495 44.50 -4.62 -28.50
CA VAL A 495 44.71 -6.07 -28.45
C VAL A 495 45.63 -6.41 -27.27
N VAL A 496 45.29 -7.46 -26.52
CA VAL A 496 46.21 -8.06 -25.53
C VAL A 496 46.83 -9.30 -26.18
N GLN A 497 48.16 -9.29 -26.37
CA GLN A 497 48.95 -10.45 -26.86
C GLN A 497 48.37 -11.18 -28.09
N GLY A 498 47.86 -10.44 -29.07
CA GLY A 498 47.41 -11.01 -30.35
C GLY A 498 46.07 -11.77 -30.31
N ARG A 499 45.25 -11.68 -29.25
CA ARG A 499 43.92 -12.34 -29.22
C ARG A 499 42.77 -11.37 -28.91
N PRO A 500 41.60 -11.50 -29.56
CA PRO A 500 40.40 -10.74 -29.25
C PRO A 500 39.71 -11.23 -27.96
N ILE A 501 39.10 -10.32 -27.21
CA ILE A 501 38.40 -10.59 -25.95
C ILE A 501 36.95 -11.02 -26.23
N VAL A 502 36.47 -12.09 -25.57
CA VAL A 502 35.09 -12.62 -25.68
C VAL A 502 34.28 -12.30 -24.41
N PRO A 503 32.98 -11.96 -24.48
CA PRO A 503 32.18 -11.60 -23.31
C PRO A 503 31.90 -12.80 -22.38
N GLY A 504 32.33 -12.75 -21.10
CA GLY A 504 31.90 -13.76 -20.12
C GLY A 504 32.60 -13.84 -18.76
N ALA A 505 33.71 -13.15 -18.51
CA ALA A 505 34.48 -13.35 -17.26
C ALA A 505 34.80 -12.04 -16.51
N GLY A 506 34.56 -12.05 -15.18
CA GLY A 506 35.22 -11.28 -14.12
C GLY A 506 35.22 -9.74 -14.15
N TRP A 507 35.22 -9.12 -12.97
CA TRP A 507 35.39 -7.67 -12.77
C TRP A 507 36.81 -7.35 -12.29
N LEU A 508 37.42 -6.26 -12.78
CA LEU A 508 38.57 -5.61 -12.14
C LEU A 508 38.17 -4.20 -11.68
N CYS A 509 38.51 -3.87 -10.44
CA CYS A 509 38.34 -2.55 -9.85
C CYS A 509 39.67 -1.77 -9.96
N MET A 510 39.69 -0.63 -10.65
CA MET A 510 40.81 0.31 -10.57
C MET A 510 40.41 1.50 -9.69
N LEU A 511 41.00 1.55 -8.49
CA LEU A 511 40.99 2.75 -7.65
C LEU A 511 41.95 3.77 -8.27
N ALA A 512 41.44 4.92 -8.69
CA ALA A 512 42.28 6.04 -9.13
C ALA A 512 43.09 6.54 -7.92
N ALA A 513 44.37 6.20 -7.88
CA ALA A 513 45.25 6.44 -6.74
C ALA A 513 45.55 7.92 -6.44
N GLU A 514 45.04 8.88 -7.23
CA GLU A 514 45.37 10.30 -7.10
C GLU A 514 44.34 11.15 -6.34
N THR A 515 43.18 10.62 -5.94
CA THR A 515 42.10 11.46 -5.36
C THR A 515 41.85 11.28 -3.87
N ASP A 516 42.50 10.32 -3.20
CA ASP A 516 42.25 9.96 -1.77
C ASP A 516 40.75 9.73 -1.45
N SER A 517 39.92 9.56 -2.48
CA SER A 517 38.46 9.55 -2.41
C SER A 517 37.96 8.12 -2.37
N ARG A 518 37.14 7.80 -1.37
CA ARG A 518 36.45 6.50 -1.24
C ARG A 518 35.09 6.47 -1.96
N LYS A 519 34.80 7.45 -2.81
CA LYS A 519 33.51 7.55 -3.51
C LYS A 519 33.55 6.72 -4.79
N LEU A 520 32.50 5.91 -4.99
CA LEU A 520 32.36 5.02 -6.15
C LEU A 520 32.41 5.75 -7.51
N ALA A 521 32.03 7.03 -7.54
CA ALA A 521 32.05 7.88 -8.72
C ALA A 521 33.46 8.16 -9.28
N ASP A 522 34.49 7.95 -8.45
CA ASP A 522 35.90 8.18 -8.80
C ASP A 522 36.62 6.87 -9.20
N VAL A 523 35.87 5.76 -9.30
CA VAL A 523 36.39 4.41 -9.60
C VAL A 523 36.09 4.06 -11.05
N ALA A 524 37.12 3.67 -11.80
CA ALA A 524 36.96 3.19 -13.17
C ALA A 524 36.82 1.66 -13.16
N PHE A 525 35.76 1.15 -13.79
CA PHE A 525 35.55 -0.28 -13.99
C PHE A 525 35.91 -0.66 -15.42
N MET A 526 36.78 -1.66 -15.58
CA MET A 526 37.14 -2.21 -16.90
C MET A 526 36.82 -3.70 -16.96
N ARG A 527 36.51 -4.18 -18.18
CA ARG A 527 36.24 -5.59 -18.48
C ARG A 527 37.37 -6.14 -19.35
N GLY A 528 38.15 -7.11 -18.86
CA GLY A 528 39.24 -7.74 -19.60
C GLY A 528 39.87 -8.93 -18.87
N VAL A 529 40.53 -9.82 -19.62
CA VAL A 529 41.30 -10.96 -19.07
C VAL A 529 42.63 -10.45 -18.53
N HIS A 530 42.98 -10.83 -17.30
CA HIS A 530 44.25 -10.43 -16.67
C HIS A 530 45.39 -11.42 -16.92
N SER A 531 46.55 -10.90 -17.32
CA SER A 531 47.84 -11.35 -16.76
C SER A 531 48.28 -10.33 -15.70
N ALA A 532 49.10 -10.75 -14.73
CA ALA A 532 49.50 -9.95 -13.58
C ALA A 532 50.38 -8.72 -13.93
N ASP A 533 50.79 -8.57 -15.21
CA ASP A 533 51.81 -7.60 -15.64
C ASP A 533 51.37 -6.75 -16.85
N ALA A 534 50.07 -6.53 -17.05
CA ALA A 534 49.58 -5.74 -18.19
C ALA A 534 49.62 -4.23 -17.92
N ASP A 535 50.33 -3.48 -18.77
CA ASP A 535 50.30 -2.01 -18.76
C ASP A 535 49.03 -1.49 -19.46
N VAL A 536 48.28 -0.60 -18.80
CA VAL A 536 47.09 0.05 -19.39
C VAL A 536 47.36 1.54 -19.57
N ARG A 537 47.17 2.04 -20.80
CA ARG A 537 47.38 3.46 -21.13
C ARG A 537 46.05 4.18 -21.31
N VAL A 538 45.91 5.35 -20.68
CA VAL A 538 44.69 6.18 -20.77
C VAL A 538 45.08 7.63 -21.03
N THR A 539 44.42 8.29 -21.99
CA THR A 539 44.66 9.70 -22.32
C THR A 539 43.38 10.53 -22.07
N LYS A 540 43.51 11.67 -21.37
CA LYS A 540 42.37 12.54 -21.00
C LYS A 540 42.34 13.79 -21.89
N ARG A 541 41.16 14.18 -22.42
CA ARG A 541 40.96 15.52 -23.01
C ARG A 541 40.20 16.43 -22.05
N ARG A 542 40.59 17.70 -21.95
CA ARG A 542 39.76 18.77 -21.36
C ARG A 542 39.12 19.61 -22.46
N LYS A 543 37.85 19.98 -22.31
CA LYS A 543 37.13 20.86 -23.24
C LYS A 543 37.64 22.30 -23.15
N ALA A 544 38.36 22.75 -24.17
CA ALA A 544 38.37 24.12 -24.67
C ALA A 544 38.76 24.09 -26.15
N LEU A 545 38.18 24.99 -26.96
CA LEU A 545 38.64 25.23 -28.33
C LEU A 545 40.15 25.54 -28.32
N GLN A 546 40.84 25.06 -29.36
CA GLN A 546 42.28 25.12 -29.63
C GLN A 546 43.11 23.95 -29.06
N ALA A 547 43.90 23.39 -29.97
CA ALA A 547 44.72 22.21 -29.77
C ALA A 547 45.89 22.46 -28.82
N THR A 548 46.05 21.57 -27.84
CA THR A 548 47.36 21.18 -27.30
C THR A 548 47.27 19.75 -26.76
N VAL A 549 48.27 18.95 -27.13
CA VAL A 549 48.45 17.56 -26.69
C VAL A 549 48.62 17.55 -25.16
N GLY A 550 47.82 16.73 -24.47
CA GLY A 550 47.93 16.50 -23.02
C GLY A 550 48.59 15.16 -22.73
N ASP A 551 49.39 15.13 -21.66
CA ASP A 551 50.32 14.06 -21.28
C ASP A 551 49.70 12.65 -21.21
N GLU A 552 50.46 11.68 -21.69
CA GLU A 552 50.15 10.25 -21.63
C GLU A 552 50.37 9.75 -20.20
N VAL A 553 49.30 9.35 -19.50
CA VAL A 553 49.42 8.77 -18.15
C VAL A 553 49.43 7.24 -18.30
N VAL A 554 50.56 6.63 -17.97
CA VAL A 554 50.71 5.17 -17.90
C VAL A 554 50.33 4.72 -16.49
N LEU A 555 49.20 4.02 -16.36
CA LEU A 555 48.74 3.48 -15.08
C LEU A 555 49.10 2.00 -15.01
N ARG A 556 49.93 1.63 -14.03
CA ARG A 556 50.31 0.24 -13.79
C ARG A 556 49.38 -0.36 -12.74
N ALA A 557 48.62 -1.38 -13.11
CA ALA A 557 47.76 -2.09 -12.18
C ALA A 557 48.61 -3.03 -11.29
N VAL A 558 48.47 -2.91 -9.97
CA VAL A 558 49.05 -3.86 -9.01
C VAL A 558 47.89 -4.57 -8.31
N VAL A 559 47.77 -5.88 -8.50
CA VAL A 559 46.73 -6.68 -7.85
C VAL A 559 47.22 -7.07 -6.45
N ALA A 560 46.67 -6.45 -5.40
CA ALA A 560 46.82 -6.95 -4.04
C ALA A 560 45.77 -8.06 -3.81
N ALA A 561 46.22 -9.28 -3.51
CA ALA A 561 45.32 -10.39 -3.18
C ALA A 561 44.69 -10.16 -1.80
N GLY A 562 43.41 -9.80 -1.76
CA GLY A 562 42.62 -9.68 -0.53
C GLY A 562 41.14 -9.45 -0.85
N ALA A 563 40.26 -10.25 -0.25
CA ALA A 563 38.83 -10.29 -0.54
C ALA A 563 38.07 -9.02 -0.09
N ALA A 564 37.49 -8.30 -1.05
CA ALA A 564 36.06 -8.05 -1.25
C ALA A 564 35.89 -6.89 -2.24
#